data_AF-A0A935PT29-F1
#
_entry.id   AF-A0A935PT29-F1
#
_cell.length_a   1.000
_cell.length_b   1.000
_cell.length_c   1.000
_cell.angle_alpha   90.00
_cell.angle_beta   90.00
_cell.angle_gamma   90.00
#
_symmetry.space_group_name_H-M   'P 1'
#
loop_
_entity.id
_entity.type
_entity.pdbx_description
1 polymer ?
#
loop_
_entity_poly.entity_id
_entity_poly.type
_entity_poly.pdbx_seq_one_letter_code
_entity_poly.pdbx_strand_id
1 'polypeptide(L)'
;MRLRLPALVLPALLAGSSVSALEPAGVSRKPPVLATCAGCHGEDGASVAAHIPNLAAQPPAYLAAQIEAFRSGNRKSDVMAPIAKALDASQVAGITAYYGSLPGAAPGVRSAKLAAFATKATFPAGYPDAFARYHAQEAPEQGRVTVFLANAAARDAARAGRELPDGSVVMSVTHEAERDAKGALKRGERGELVPGKALAYAIMARGAGWGAAIPEIVRNGDWHYALLDGERKPRAAANHAECLACHKPLATSSYVFTREKLAAK
;
A
#
# COMPACT_ATOMS: atom_id res chain seq x y z
N MET A 1 88.19 -7.48 40.02
CA MET A 1 87.02 -8.29 39.59
C MET A 1 85.76 -7.45 39.84
N ARG A 2 85.25 -6.73 38.83
CA ARG A 2 84.11 -5.81 38.98
C ARG A 2 82.82 -6.54 38.57
N LEU A 3 81.96 -6.82 39.55
CA LEU A 3 80.62 -7.39 39.32
C LEU A 3 79.75 -6.38 38.56
N ARG A 4 79.08 -6.82 37.48
CA ARG A 4 78.03 -6.07 36.78
C ARG A 4 76.67 -6.66 37.18
N LEU A 5 75.82 -5.87 37.85
CA LEU A 5 74.41 -6.21 38.07
C LEU A 5 73.61 -6.07 36.76
N PRO A 6 72.59 -6.92 36.51
CA PRO A 6 71.66 -6.69 35.41
C PRO A 6 70.58 -5.68 35.82
N ALA A 7 70.28 -4.76 34.91
CA ALA A 7 69.20 -3.78 35.05
C ALA A 7 67.84 -4.47 34.93
N LEU A 8 67.00 -4.29 35.94
CA LEU A 8 65.60 -4.71 35.95
C LEU A 8 64.79 -3.68 35.16
N VAL A 9 64.23 -4.07 34.00
CA VAL A 9 63.31 -3.24 33.22
C VAL A 9 61.88 -3.57 33.64
N LEU A 10 61.21 -2.61 34.28
CA LEU A 10 59.79 -2.68 34.63
C LEU A 10 58.94 -2.35 33.38
N PRO A 11 57.94 -3.16 32.98
CA PRO A 11 57.03 -2.77 31.92
C PRO A 11 55.97 -1.81 32.49
N ALA A 12 55.85 -0.64 31.88
CA ALA A 12 54.77 0.31 32.15
C ALA A 12 53.45 -0.24 31.59
N LEU A 13 52.49 -0.56 32.46
CA LEU A 13 51.12 -0.85 32.06
C LEU A 13 50.44 0.45 31.61
N LEU A 14 50.20 0.57 30.30
CA LEU A 14 49.26 1.54 29.74
C LEU A 14 47.83 1.05 30.02
N ALA A 15 47.16 1.68 30.99
CA ALA A 15 45.73 1.53 31.19
C ALA A 15 44.99 2.14 29.98
N GLY A 16 44.47 1.30 29.10
CA GLY A 16 43.59 1.72 28.01
C GLY A 16 42.24 2.17 28.57
N SER A 17 41.97 3.46 28.54
CA SER A 17 40.62 3.99 28.76
C SER A 17 39.74 3.55 27.59
N SER A 18 38.88 2.56 27.83
CA SER A 18 37.81 2.21 26.90
C SER A 18 36.82 3.37 26.84
N VAL A 19 36.93 4.20 25.81
CA VAL A 19 35.83 5.09 25.41
C VAL A 19 34.75 4.16 24.88
N SER A 20 33.73 3.88 25.70
CA SER A 20 32.46 3.38 25.17
C SER A 20 31.96 4.40 24.16
N ALA A 21 31.95 4.01 22.89
CA ALA A 21 31.24 4.75 21.87
C ALA A 21 29.78 4.88 22.35
N LEU A 22 29.34 6.11 22.59
CA LEU A 22 27.90 6.38 22.70
C LEU A 22 27.29 5.99 21.35
N GLU A 23 26.51 4.93 21.34
CA GLU A 23 25.58 4.68 20.25
C GLU A 23 24.68 5.90 20.09
N PRO A 24 24.38 6.33 18.85
CA PRO A 24 23.47 7.44 18.63
C PRO A 24 22.13 7.13 19.30
N ALA A 25 21.66 8.06 20.12
CA ALA A 25 20.42 7.94 20.85
C ALA A 25 19.23 7.70 19.89
N GLY A 26 18.71 6.47 19.93
CA GLY A 26 17.28 6.22 19.94
C GLY A 26 16.55 6.19 18.59
N VAL A 27 16.79 5.17 17.76
CA VAL A 27 15.65 4.56 17.07
C VAL A 27 14.96 3.67 18.10
N SER A 28 13.84 4.15 18.66
CA SER A 28 12.98 3.32 19.50
C SER A 28 12.70 2.00 18.78
N ARG A 29 12.82 0.86 19.50
CA ARG A 29 12.59 -0.48 18.94
C ARG A 29 11.27 -0.47 18.16
N LYS A 30 11.35 -0.68 16.84
CA LYS A 30 10.23 -0.61 15.88
C LYS A 30 9.04 -1.44 16.41
N PRO A 31 7.92 -0.83 16.85
CA PRO A 31 6.76 -1.59 17.27
C PRO A 31 6.25 -2.50 16.13
N PRO A 32 5.76 -3.72 16.40
CA PRO A 32 5.28 -4.64 15.36
C PRO A 32 4.23 -4.00 14.42
N VAL A 33 3.38 -3.12 14.96
CA VAL A 33 2.36 -2.39 14.20
C VAL A 33 2.96 -1.48 13.11
N LEU A 34 4.21 -1.04 13.24
CA LEU A 34 4.87 -0.23 12.21
C LEU A 34 5.18 -1.00 10.93
N ALA A 35 5.24 -2.34 10.97
CA ALA A 35 5.43 -3.12 9.75
C ALA A 35 4.30 -2.85 8.75
N THR A 36 3.06 -2.70 9.24
CA THR A 36 1.90 -2.35 8.43
C THR A 36 1.97 -0.92 7.90
N CYS A 37 2.39 0.04 8.73
CA CYS A 37 2.53 1.44 8.32
C CYS A 37 3.61 1.61 7.25
N ALA A 38 4.73 0.92 7.40
CA ALA A 38 5.89 1.03 6.53
C ALA A 38 5.64 0.51 5.11
N GLY A 39 4.65 -0.38 4.92
CA GLY A 39 4.23 -0.82 3.60
C GLY A 39 3.83 0.36 2.69
N CYS A 40 3.11 1.34 3.24
CA CYS A 40 2.63 2.52 2.49
C CYS A 40 3.52 3.76 2.72
N HIS A 41 3.88 4.01 3.97
CA HIS A 41 4.55 5.24 4.38
C HIS A 41 6.09 5.13 4.41
N GLY A 42 6.63 3.96 4.08
CA GLY A 42 8.06 3.66 4.14
C GLY A 42 8.54 3.36 5.57
N GLU A 43 9.61 2.58 5.68
CA GLU A 43 10.29 2.36 6.97
C GLU A 43 10.97 3.65 7.46
N ASP A 44 11.49 4.42 6.51
CA ASP A 44 12.14 5.71 6.71
C ASP A 44 11.13 6.87 6.73
N GLY A 45 9.82 6.58 6.64
CA GLY A 45 8.78 7.60 6.57
C GLY A 45 8.73 8.34 5.23
N ALA A 46 9.50 7.91 4.24
CA ALA A 46 9.35 8.32 2.85
C ALA A 46 8.36 7.37 2.16
N SER A 47 7.23 7.89 1.70
CA SER A 47 6.15 7.09 1.15
C SER A 47 6.53 6.41 -0.15
N VAL A 48 5.84 5.31 -0.42
CA VAL A 48 6.04 4.51 -1.63
C VAL A 48 5.37 5.13 -2.85
N ALA A 49 4.38 5.99 -2.63
CA ALA A 49 3.54 6.61 -3.65
C ALA A 49 3.41 8.10 -3.48
N ALA A 50 3.11 8.82 -4.57
CA ALA A 50 2.90 10.26 -4.51
C ALA A 50 1.63 10.69 -3.76
N HIS A 51 0.58 9.86 -3.79
CA HIS A 51 -0.69 10.12 -3.11
C HIS A 51 -0.69 9.66 -1.64
N ILE A 52 0.37 8.95 -1.21
CA ILE A 52 0.58 8.55 0.18
C ILE A 52 1.53 9.57 0.82
N PRO A 53 1.18 10.19 1.96
CA PRO A 53 1.99 11.26 2.55
C PRO A 53 3.20 10.71 3.32
N ASN A 54 4.36 11.38 3.17
CA ASN A 54 5.54 11.13 3.98
C ASN A 54 5.24 11.41 5.47
N LEU A 55 5.69 10.51 6.35
CA LEU A 55 5.50 10.63 7.80
C LEU A 55 6.79 11.03 8.53
N ALA A 56 7.95 10.91 7.88
CA ALA A 56 9.24 11.24 8.47
C ALA A 56 9.28 12.70 8.96
N ALA A 57 9.81 12.91 10.16
CA ALA A 57 9.93 14.21 10.84
C ALA A 57 8.61 14.98 11.04
N GLN A 58 7.45 14.34 10.83
CA GLN A 58 6.17 14.96 11.16
C GLN A 58 6.01 15.01 12.69
N PRO A 59 5.49 16.12 13.27
CA PRO A 59 5.31 16.21 14.70
C PRO A 59 4.43 15.08 15.24
N PRO A 60 4.82 14.36 16.32
CA PRO A 60 4.03 13.24 16.84
C PRO A 60 2.57 13.63 17.17
N ALA A 61 2.37 14.82 17.73
CA ALA A 61 1.03 15.36 18.02
C ALA A 61 0.19 15.58 16.75
N TYR A 62 0.82 16.03 15.65
CA TYR A 62 0.15 16.18 14.37
C TYR A 62 -0.26 14.82 13.81
N LEU A 63 0.64 13.83 13.82
CA LEU A 63 0.34 12.48 13.34
C LEU A 63 -0.80 11.84 14.15
N ALA A 64 -0.79 11.98 15.49
CA ALA A 64 -1.85 11.50 16.35
C ALA A 64 -3.20 12.14 16.01
N ALA A 65 -3.22 13.46 15.79
CA ALA A 65 -4.42 14.19 15.39
C ALA A 65 -4.96 13.73 14.03
N GLN A 66 -4.09 13.41 13.06
CA GLN A 66 -4.54 12.88 11.76
C GLN A 66 -5.16 11.49 11.89
N ILE A 67 -4.56 10.60 12.70
CA ILE A 67 -5.13 9.27 12.97
C ILE A 67 -6.52 9.42 13.60
N GLU A 68 -6.68 10.29 14.60
CA GLU A 68 -7.97 10.52 15.24
C GLU A 68 -8.99 11.15 14.28
N ALA A 69 -8.56 12.05 13.40
CA ALA A 69 -9.43 12.62 12.38
C ALA A 69 -9.96 11.55 11.40
N PHE A 70 -9.14 10.56 11.02
CA PHE A 70 -9.60 9.42 10.22
C PHE A 70 -10.53 8.50 11.01
N ARG A 71 -10.23 8.24 12.28
CA ARG A 71 -11.02 7.38 13.17
C ARG A 71 -12.44 7.93 13.36
N SER A 72 -12.55 9.23 13.66
CA SER A 72 -13.81 9.95 13.86
C SER A 72 -14.57 10.26 12.57
N GLY A 73 -13.91 10.15 11.41
CA GLY A 73 -14.51 10.47 10.10
C GLY A 73 -14.45 11.95 9.72
N ASN A 74 -13.87 12.81 10.57
CA ASN A 74 -13.58 14.21 10.26
C ASN A 74 -12.66 14.35 9.03
N ARG A 75 -11.78 13.36 8.83
CA ARG A 75 -11.02 13.18 7.60
C ARG A 75 -11.47 11.89 6.92
N LYS A 76 -11.97 12.00 5.69
CA LYS A 76 -12.48 10.84 4.92
C LYS A 76 -11.34 10.12 4.20
N SER A 77 -11.27 8.80 4.36
CA SER A 77 -10.40 7.91 3.58
C SER A 77 -10.88 6.48 3.73
N ASP A 78 -11.21 5.82 2.61
CA ASP A 78 -11.64 4.43 2.62
C ASP A 78 -10.51 3.46 3.02
N VAL A 79 -9.26 3.92 2.97
CA VAL A 79 -8.05 3.15 3.34
C VAL A 79 -7.67 3.41 4.79
N MET A 80 -7.49 4.67 5.17
CA MET A 80 -6.97 5.01 6.51
C MET A 80 -8.02 4.95 7.61
N ALA A 81 -9.31 5.11 7.32
CA ALA A 81 -10.36 5.04 8.33
C ALA A 81 -10.43 3.67 9.05
N PRO A 82 -10.51 2.51 8.35
CA PRO A 82 -10.52 1.21 9.03
C PRO A 82 -9.21 0.94 9.78
N ILE A 83 -8.06 1.36 9.22
CA ILE A 83 -6.75 1.25 9.88
C ILE A 83 -6.75 2.05 11.19
N ALA A 84 -7.15 3.31 11.16
CA ALA A 84 -7.20 4.18 12.33
C ALA A 84 -8.14 3.67 13.43
N LYS A 85 -9.26 3.03 13.04
CA LYS A 85 -10.21 2.39 13.97
C LYS A 85 -9.65 1.13 14.64
N ALA A 86 -8.74 0.43 13.97
CA ALA A 86 -8.11 -0.78 14.52
C ALA A 86 -6.95 -0.49 15.48
N LEU A 87 -6.45 0.75 15.52
CA LEU A 87 -5.33 1.12 16.39
C LEU A 87 -5.77 1.43 17.82
N ASP A 88 -5.06 0.91 18.81
CA ASP A 88 -5.18 1.34 20.21
C ASP A 88 -4.29 2.55 20.52
N ALA A 89 -4.45 3.15 21.71
CA ALA A 89 -3.71 4.35 22.12
C ALA A 89 -2.19 4.12 22.21
N SER A 90 -1.75 2.93 22.65
CA SER A 90 -0.32 2.59 22.76
C SER A 90 0.33 2.46 21.39
N GLN A 91 -0.40 1.86 20.43
CA GLN A 91 0.03 1.74 19.05
C GLN A 91 0.15 3.12 18.39
N VAL A 92 -0.84 4.01 18.59
CA VAL A 92 -0.76 5.40 18.09
C VAL A 92 0.47 6.11 18.67
N ALA A 93 0.68 6.04 19.99
CA ALA A 93 1.86 6.66 20.61
C ALA A 93 3.18 6.13 20.02
N GLY A 94 3.32 4.81 19.89
CA GLY A 94 4.51 4.18 19.30
C GLY A 94 4.74 4.55 17.83
N ILE A 95 3.68 4.58 17.01
CA ILE A 95 3.76 4.94 15.58
C ILE A 95 4.21 6.38 15.41
N THR A 96 3.57 7.30 16.13
CA THR A 96 3.82 8.74 16.01
C THR A 96 5.20 9.13 16.54
N ALA A 97 5.64 8.53 17.65
CA ALA A 97 6.98 8.74 18.20
C ALA A 97 8.07 8.25 17.22
N TYR A 98 7.89 7.07 16.63
CA TYR A 98 8.84 6.54 15.66
C TYR A 98 8.96 7.42 14.41
N TYR A 99 7.85 7.69 13.72
CA TYR A 99 7.91 8.48 12.48
C TYR A 99 8.36 9.92 12.73
N GLY A 100 7.97 10.51 13.85
CA GLY A 100 8.42 11.84 14.25
C GLY A 100 9.90 11.90 14.62
N SER A 101 10.52 10.79 15.03
CA SER A 101 11.97 10.73 15.31
C SER A 101 12.84 10.51 14.07
N LEU A 102 12.24 10.19 12.91
CA LEU A 102 12.99 9.98 11.68
C LEU A 102 13.47 11.30 11.08
N PRO A 103 14.63 11.33 10.40
CA PRO A 103 15.07 12.50 9.65
C PRO A 103 14.07 12.83 8.54
N GLY A 104 13.82 14.12 8.31
CA GLY A 104 12.84 14.57 7.32
C GLY A 104 13.19 14.11 5.90
N ALA A 105 12.20 13.56 5.18
CA ALA A 105 12.35 13.29 3.76
C ALA A 105 12.15 14.60 2.98
N ALA A 106 13.03 14.90 2.01
CA ALA A 106 12.83 16.05 1.14
C ALA A 106 11.48 15.93 0.38
N PRO A 107 10.80 17.06 0.08
CA PRO A 107 9.55 17.03 -0.67
C PRO A 107 9.69 16.25 -1.98
N GLY A 108 8.79 15.30 -2.22
CA GLY A 108 8.81 14.46 -3.41
C GLY A 108 9.71 13.22 -3.34
N VAL A 109 10.53 13.05 -2.29
CA VAL A 109 11.29 11.81 -2.07
C VAL A 109 10.34 10.65 -1.79
N ARG A 110 10.62 9.52 -2.44
CA ARG A 110 9.92 8.24 -2.26
C ARG A 110 10.88 7.19 -1.72
N SER A 111 10.34 6.18 -1.06
CA SER A 111 11.18 5.11 -0.51
C SER A 111 11.97 4.42 -1.63
N ALA A 112 13.30 4.56 -1.60
CA ALA A 112 14.19 3.85 -2.52
C ALA A 112 14.14 2.31 -2.30
N LYS A 113 13.72 1.87 -1.10
CA LYS A 113 13.57 0.46 -0.73
C LYS A 113 12.41 -0.25 -1.44
N LEU A 114 11.52 0.49 -2.10
CA LEU A 114 10.37 -0.04 -2.84
C LEU A 114 10.37 0.48 -4.28
N ALA A 115 11.54 0.40 -4.92
CA ALA A 115 11.72 0.67 -6.34
C ALA A 115 10.68 -0.07 -7.18
N ALA A 116 10.21 0.57 -8.26
CA ALA A 116 9.24 -0.03 -9.15
C ALA A 116 9.79 -1.34 -9.74
N PHE A 117 9.04 -2.42 -9.60
CA PHE A 117 9.32 -3.69 -10.27
C PHE A 117 8.17 -4.07 -11.21
N ALA A 118 8.51 -4.81 -12.25
CA ALA A 118 7.55 -5.18 -13.28
C ALA A 118 6.39 -6.00 -12.70
N THR A 119 5.18 -5.63 -13.11
CA THR A 119 3.99 -6.44 -12.83
C THR A 119 3.89 -7.61 -13.80
N LYS A 120 3.34 -8.73 -13.33
CA LYS A 120 2.94 -9.88 -14.17
C LYS A 120 1.47 -9.79 -14.57
N ALA A 121 0.69 -8.91 -13.95
CA ALA A 121 -0.69 -8.67 -14.34
C ALA A 121 -0.72 -7.95 -15.69
N THR A 122 -1.50 -8.50 -16.63
CA THR A 122 -1.71 -7.95 -17.96
C THR A 122 -3.21 -7.78 -18.21
N PHE A 123 -3.58 -7.13 -19.31
CA PHE A 123 -4.97 -7.09 -19.73
C PHE A 123 -5.48 -8.52 -19.95
N PRO A 124 -6.54 -8.97 -19.26
CA PRO A 124 -6.89 -10.38 -19.26
C PRO A 124 -7.57 -10.80 -20.56
N ALA A 125 -7.26 -12.02 -20.98
CA ALA A 125 -7.94 -12.67 -22.08
C ALA A 125 -9.44 -12.87 -21.79
N GLY A 126 -10.25 -12.88 -22.83
CA GLY A 126 -11.70 -13.10 -22.73
C GLY A 126 -12.50 -11.92 -22.19
N TYR A 127 -11.89 -10.76 -21.92
CA TYR A 127 -12.67 -9.54 -21.64
C TYR A 127 -13.40 -9.06 -22.91
N PRO A 128 -14.69 -8.66 -22.83
CA PRO A 128 -15.48 -8.58 -21.61
C PRO A 128 -16.22 -9.88 -21.23
N ASP A 129 -16.41 -10.83 -22.15
CA ASP A 129 -17.34 -11.96 -22.02
C ASP A 129 -17.07 -12.91 -20.84
N ALA A 130 -15.81 -13.09 -20.47
CA ALA A 130 -15.39 -13.93 -19.35
C ALA A 130 -15.54 -13.26 -17.97
N PHE A 131 -15.96 -11.99 -17.94
CA PHE A 131 -16.01 -11.16 -16.75
C PHE A 131 -17.43 -10.72 -16.41
N ALA A 132 -17.84 -10.93 -15.17
CA ALA A 132 -19.12 -10.46 -14.67
C ALA A 132 -18.94 -9.17 -13.87
N ARG A 133 -19.75 -8.15 -14.19
CA ARG A 133 -19.91 -6.97 -13.35
C ARG A 133 -20.54 -7.38 -12.02
N TYR A 134 -19.94 -6.95 -10.90
CA TYR A 134 -20.46 -7.21 -9.56
C TYR A 134 -20.71 -5.93 -8.75
N HIS A 135 -20.10 -4.81 -9.14
CA HIS A 135 -20.26 -3.53 -8.45
C HIS A 135 -20.03 -2.35 -9.42
N ALA A 136 -20.52 -1.17 -9.05
CA ALA A 136 -20.14 0.07 -9.68
C ALA A 136 -20.12 1.21 -8.65
N GLN A 137 -19.19 2.13 -8.84
CA GLN A 137 -19.03 3.34 -8.05
C GLN A 137 -19.21 4.54 -8.95
N GLU A 138 -20.16 5.42 -8.60
CA GLU A 138 -20.48 6.64 -9.36
C GLU A 138 -19.72 7.84 -8.80
N ALA A 139 -19.24 8.69 -9.71
CA ALA A 139 -18.70 10.01 -9.41
C ALA A 139 -19.37 11.03 -10.33
N PRO A 140 -20.66 11.38 -10.08
CA PRO A 140 -21.47 12.21 -10.98
C PRO A 140 -20.87 13.61 -11.17
N GLU A 141 -20.30 14.20 -10.12
CA GLU A 141 -19.59 15.49 -10.18
C GLU A 141 -18.40 15.48 -11.16
N GLN A 142 -17.81 14.30 -11.39
CA GLN A 142 -16.71 14.11 -12.32
C GLN A 142 -17.18 13.57 -13.68
N GLY A 143 -18.48 13.32 -13.85
CA GLY A 143 -19.04 12.66 -15.03
C GLY A 143 -18.45 11.26 -15.25
N ARG A 144 -18.19 10.51 -14.17
CA ARG A 144 -17.50 9.21 -14.23
C ARG A 144 -18.27 8.11 -13.52
N VAL A 145 -18.07 6.90 -14.01
CA VAL A 145 -18.51 5.67 -13.35
C VAL A 145 -17.41 4.61 -13.43
N THR A 146 -17.06 4.02 -12.29
CA THR A 146 -16.11 2.90 -12.22
C THR A 146 -16.89 1.61 -12.07
N VAL A 147 -16.77 0.73 -13.06
CA VAL A 147 -17.42 -0.58 -13.08
C VAL A 147 -16.42 -1.62 -12.60
N PHE A 148 -16.80 -2.44 -11.62
CA PHE A 148 -15.96 -3.52 -11.11
C PHE A 148 -16.43 -4.86 -11.66
N LEU A 149 -15.47 -5.64 -12.17
CA LEU A 149 -15.69 -6.93 -12.79
C LEU A 149 -14.74 -7.99 -12.24
N ALA A 150 -15.17 -9.24 -12.28
CA ALA A 150 -14.34 -10.37 -11.88
C ALA A 150 -14.60 -11.58 -12.78
N ASN A 151 -13.58 -12.41 -12.96
CA ASN A 151 -13.76 -13.70 -13.64
C ASN A 151 -14.49 -14.71 -12.72
N ALA A 152 -14.95 -15.81 -13.32
CA ALA A 152 -15.68 -16.85 -12.60
C ALA A 152 -14.89 -17.40 -11.39
N ALA A 153 -13.59 -17.67 -11.56
CA ALA A 153 -12.74 -18.16 -10.47
C ALA A 153 -12.78 -17.26 -9.23
N ALA A 154 -12.60 -15.95 -9.42
CA ALA A 154 -12.63 -14.99 -8.32
C ALA A 154 -14.02 -14.86 -7.68
N ARG A 155 -15.06 -14.74 -8.51
CA ARG A 155 -16.45 -14.56 -8.06
C ARG A 155 -16.97 -15.80 -7.32
N ASP A 156 -16.74 -16.98 -7.86
CA ASP A 156 -17.29 -18.22 -7.32
C ASP A 156 -16.59 -18.58 -5.99
N ALA A 157 -15.26 -18.36 -5.90
CA ALA A 157 -14.54 -18.43 -4.64
C ALA A 157 -15.08 -17.42 -3.61
N ALA A 158 -15.39 -16.19 -4.05
CA ALA A 158 -15.96 -15.17 -3.18
C ALA A 158 -17.30 -15.53 -2.57
N ARG A 159 -18.23 -15.98 -3.41
CA ARG A 159 -19.57 -16.41 -2.99
C ARG A 159 -19.52 -17.62 -2.06
N ALA A 160 -18.49 -18.47 -2.21
CA ALA A 160 -18.24 -19.60 -1.33
C ALA A 160 -17.49 -19.21 -0.03
N GLY A 161 -17.19 -17.93 0.20
CA GLY A 161 -16.43 -17.48 1.37
C GLY A 161 -14.96 -17.93 1.39
N ARG A 162 -14.44 -18.44 0.26
CA ARG A 162 -13.07 -18.94 0.14
C ARG A 162 -12.12 -17.85 -0.31
N GLU A 163 -10.84 -18.03 0.02
CA GLU A 163 -9.77 -17.21 -0.54
C GLU A 163 -9.79 -17.29 -2.09
N LEU A 164 -9.49 -16.17 -2.76
CA LEU A 164 -9.41 -16.13 -4.23
C LEU A 164 -8.22 -16.96 -4.71
N PRO A 165 -8.41 -18.04 -5.49
CA PRO A 165 -7.33 -18.92 -5.92
C PRO A 165 -6.46 -18.29 -7.01
N ASP A 166 -5.34 -18.92 -7.34
CA ASP A 166 -4.56 -18.57 -8.53
C ASP A 166 -5.44 -18.66 -9.79
N GLY A 167 -5.19 -17.77 -10.75
CA GLY A 167 -6.06 -17.55 -11.90
C GLY A 167 -7.23 -16.59 -11.62
N SER A 168 -7.41 -16.14 -10.37
CA SER A 168 -8.36 -15.07 -10.06
C SER A 168 -7.95 -13.76 -10.72
N VAL A 169 -8.92 -13.10 -11.35
CA VAL A 169 -8.78 -11.73 -11.84
C VAL A 169 -9.95 -10.90 -11.35
N VAL A 170 -9.64 -9.81 -10.65
CA VAL A 170 -10.56 -8.75 -10.28
C VAL A 170 -10.08 -7.48 -10.97
N MET A 171 -10.97 -6.77 -11.63
CA MET A 171 -10.62 -5.53 -12.32
C MET A 171 -11.66 -4.45 -12.09
N SER A 172 -11.27 -3.22 -12.36
CA SER A 172 -12.19 -2.10 -12.52
C SER A 172 -11.90 -1.35 -13.80
N VAL A 173 -12.96 -0.82 -14.40
CA VAL A 173 -12.90 0.01 -15.59
C VAL A 173 -13.61 1.32 -15.29
N THR A 174 -12.85 2.40 -15.32
CA THR A 174 -13.39 3.75 -15.17
C THR A 174 -13.83 4.24 -16.53
N HIS A 175 -15.07 4.69 -16.64
CA HIS A 175 -15.66 5.23 -17.85
C HIS A 175 -16.05 6.69 -17.67
N GLU A 176 -16.09 7.42 -18.78
CA GLU A 176 -16.96 8.59 -18.90
C GLU A 176 -18.41 8.10 -18.80
N ALA A 177 -19.25 8.81 -18.04
CA ALA A 177 -20.68 8.53 -18.01
C ALA A 177 -21.32 9.10 -19.28
N GLU A 178 -22.22 8.32 -19.92
CA GLU A 178 -22.97 8.80 -21.08
C GLU A 178 -23.81 10.02 -20.71
N ARG A 179 -24.04 10.89 -21.69
CA ARG A 179 -24.93 12.04 -21.58
C ARG A 179 -26.07 11.91 -22.58
N ASP A 180 -27.24 12.40 -22.19
CA ASP A 180 -28.38 12.51 -23.09
C ASP A 180 -28.20 13.69 -24.07
N ALA A 181 -29.16 13.85 -24.99
CA ALA A 181 -29.14 14.92 -25.98
C ALA A 181 -29.17 16.34 -25.37
N LYS A 182 -29.54 16.48 -24.09
CA LYS A 182 -29.57 17.74 -23.34
C LYS A 182 -28.29 17.96 -22.53
N GLY A 183 -27.33 17.04 -22.60
CA GLY A 183 -26.07 17.09 -21.86
C GLY A 183 -26.17 16.59 -20.41
N ALA A 184 -27.34 16.12 -19.97
CA ALA A 184 -27.50 15.56 -18.63
C ALA A 184 -26.92 14.14 -18.56
N LEU A 185 -26.43 13.72 -17.39
CA LEU A 185 -25.91 12.37 -17.21
C LEU A 185 -27.03 11.34 -17.38
N LYS A 186 -26.80 10.37 -18.27
CA LYS A 186 -27.76 9.31 -18.57
C LYS A 186 -27.77 8.28 -17.44
N ARG A 187 -28.97 7.89 -17.02
CA ARG A 187 -29.21 6.83 -16.04
C ARG A 187 -29.89 5.64 -16.70
N GLY A 188 -29.47 4.43 -16.30
CA GLY A 188 -30.07 3.17 -16.70
C GLY A 188 -31.37 2.88 -15.97
N GLU A 189 -31.97 1.74 -16.28
CA GLU A 189 -33.28 1.34 -15.75
C GLU A 189 -33.33 1.24 -14.22
N ARG A 190 -32.20 0.92 -13.57
CA ARG A 190 -32.10 0.83 -12.10
C ARG A 190 -31.52 2.10 -11.49
N GLY A 191 -31.49 3.19 -12.26
CA GLY A 191 -31.03 4.50 -11.82
C GLY A 191 -29.51 4.67 -11.81
N GLU A 192 -28.73 3.67 -12.22
CA GLU A 192 -27.27 3.77 -12.27
C GLU A 192 -26.78 4.64 -13.44
N LEU A 193 -25.64 5.31 -13.31
CA LEU A 193 -25.01 5.97 -14.45
C LEU A 193 -24.66 4.96 -15.55
N VAL A 194 -25.01 5.30 -16.79
CA VAL A 194 -24.69 4.48 -17.96
C VAL A 194 -23.21 4.66 -18.31
N PRO A 195 -22.37 3.61 -18.26
CA PRO A 195 -20.97 3.71 -18.65
C PRO A 195 -20.83 3.90 -20.16
N GLY A 196 -20.07 4.92 -20.58
CA GLY A 196 -19.73 5.22 -21.97
C GLY A 196 -18.30 4.79 -22.30
N LYS A 197 -17.47 5.74 -22.77
CA LYS A 197 -16.08 5.47 -23.17
C LYS A 197 -15.21 5.07 -21.96
N ALA A 198 -14.43 4.00 -22.10
CA ALA A 198 -13.44 3.60 -21.10
C ALA A 198 -12.25 4.59 -21.05
N LEU A 199 -11.89 5.01 -19.84
CA LEU A 199 -10.82 5.95 -19.54
C LEU A 199 -9.57 5.29 -18.94
N ALA A 200 -9.77 4.24 -18.14
CA ALA A 200 -8.68 3.54 -17.47
C ALA A 200 -9.13 2.16 -16.99
N TYR A 201 -8.16 1.26 -16.89
CA TYR A 201 -8.34 -0.07 -16.32
C TYR A 201 -7.39 -0.24 -15.13
N ALA A 202 -7.90 -0.80 -14.04
CA ALA A 202 -7.10 -1.30 -12.95
C ALA A 202 -7.33 -2.81 -12.82
N ILE A 203 -6.26 -3.60 -12.89
CA ILE A 203 -6.31 -5.04 -12.92
C ILE A 203 -5.55 -5.58 -11.72
N MET A 204 -6.14 -6.54 -11.04
CA MET A 204 -5.56 -7.31 -9.96
C MET A 204 -5.68 -8.78 -10.33
N ALA A 205 -4.54 -9.46 -10.51
CA ALA A 205 -4.47 -10.84 -10.94
C ALA A 205 -3.56 -11.66 -10.01
N ARG A 206 -3.96 -12.90 -9.74
CA ARG A 206 -3.19 -13.84 -8.92
C ARG A 206 -2.65 -14.98 -9.78
N GLY A 207 -1.38 -15.34 -9.62
CA GLY A 207 -0.79 -16.47 -10.34
C GLY A 207 0.25 -17.21 -9.50
N ALA A 208 0.23 -18.54 -9.54
CA ALA A 208 1.08 -19.39 -8.71
C ALA A 208 2.55 -18.97 -8.74
N GLY A 209 3.12 -18.69 -7.57
CA GLY A 209 4.53 -18.34 -7.38
C GLY A 209 4.93 -16.94 -7.86
N TRP A 210 3.99 -16.12 -8.31
CA TRP A 210 4.28 -14.77 -8.78
C TRP A 210 4.85 -13.86 -7.69
N GLY A 211 4.45 -14.08 -6.44
CA GLY A 211 4.86 -13.32 -5.27
C GLY A 211 6.31 -13.54 -4.83
N ALA A 212 6.97 -14.59 -5.30
CA ALA A 212 8.32 -14.96 -4.86
C ALA A 212 9.35 -13.83 -5.07
N ALA A 213 9.22 -13.07 -6.15
CA ALA A 213 10.10 -11.94 -6.48
C ALA A 213 9.71 -10.62 -5.77
N ILE A 214 8.56 -10.57 -5.09
CA ILE A 214 8.07 -9.37 -4.41
C ILE A 214 8.73 -9.26 -3.03
N PRO A 215 9.26 -8.09 -2.62
CA PRO A 215 9.78 -7.90 -1.27
C PRO A 215 8.73 -8.16 -0.19
N GLU A 216 9.10 -8.87 0.88
CA GLU A 216 8.16 -9.32 1.94
C GLU A 216 7.32 -8.19 2.53
N ILE A 217 7.93 -7.00 2.70
CA ILE A 217 7.28 -5.83 3.28
C ILE A 217 6.02 -5.38 2.51
N VAL A 218 5.95 -5.62 1.20
CA VAL A 218 4.77 -5.30 0.37
C VAL A 218 4.12 -6.54 -0.24
N ARG A 219 4.75 -7.72 -0.16
CA ARG A 219 4.22 -8.96 -0.75
C ARG A 219 2.88 -9.30 -0.15
N ASN A 220 1.82 -9.23 -0.94
CA ASN A 220 0.48 -9.61 -0.49
C ASN A 220 0.06 -10.94 -1.12
N GLY A 221 0.92 -11.96 -1.00
CA GLY A 221 0.78 -13.25 -1.68
C GLY A 221 1.27 -13.19 -3.13
N ASP A 222 0.58 -13.91 -4.00
CA ASP A 222 0.90 -14.06 -5.42
C ASP A 222 0.18 -13.04 -6.33
N TRP A 223 -0.25 -11.93 -5.74
CA TRP A 223 -1.01 -10.90 -6.43
C TRP A 223 -0.11 -9.91 -7.16
N HIS A 224 -0.54 -9.55 -8.35
CA HIS A 224 0.06 -8.52 -9.17
C HIS A 224 -0.99 -7.54 -9.68
N TYR A 225 -0.56 -6.29 -9.89
CA TYR A 225 -1.45 -5.17 -10.22
C TYR A 225 -0.97 -4.45 -11.48
N ALA A 226 -1.90 -4.03 -12.32
CA ALA A 226 -1.60 -3.22 -13.50
C ALA A 226 -2.60 -2.07 -13.63
N LEU A 227 -2.09 -0.88 -13.95
CA LEU A 227 -2.90 0.28 -14.29
C LEU A 227 -2.66 0.63 -15.75
N LEU A 228 -3.74 0.65 -16.52
CA LEU A 228 -3.72 0.89 -17.95
C LEU A 228 -4.60 2.11 -18.30
N ASP A 229 -4.27 2.81 -19.38
CA ASP A 229 -5.10 3.88 -19.94
C ASP A 229 -6.30 3.33 -20.75
N GLY A 230 -7.12 4.22 -21.33
CA GLY A 230 -8.30 3.84 -22.12
C GLY A 230 -7.96 2.97 -23.34
N GLU A 231 -6.75 3.12 -23.85
CA GLU A 231 -6.14 2.35 -24.94
C GLU A 231 -5.45 1.05 -24.47
N ARG A 232 -5.56 0.73 -23.17
CA ARG A 232 -5.01 -0.46 -22.51
C ARG A 232 -3.48 -0.50 -22.45
N LYS A 233 -2.81 0.64 -22.61
CA LYS A 233 -1.35 0.75 -22.45
C LYS A 233 -0.99 0.96 -20.99
N PRO A 234 0.14 0.39 -20.51
CA PRO A 234 0.62 0.64 -19.16
C PRO A 234 0.81 2.13 -18.89
N ARG A 235 0.28 2.61 -17.76
CA ARG A 235 0.50 4.00 -17.33
C ARG A 235 1.93 4.13 -16.81
N ALA A 236 2.75 4.97 -17.44
CA ALA A 236 4.18 5.11 -17.11
C ALA A 236 4.45 5.50 -15.64
N ALA A 237 3.54 6.23 -15.00
CA ALA A 237 3.65 6.62 -13.60
C ALA A 237 3.12 5.56 -12.61
N ALA A 238 2.55 4.45 -13.08
CA ALA A 238 2.01 3.43 -12.21
C ALA A 238 3.13 2.55 -11.64
N ASN A 239 3.29 2.59 -10.32
CA ASN A 239 4.23 1.74 -9.62
C ASN A 239 3.50 0.56 -8.98
N HIS A 240 3.88 -0.65 -9.39
CA HIS A 240 3.32 -1.89 -8.88
C HIS A 240 3.47 -2.03 -7.35
N ALA A 241 4.58 -1.55 -6.79
CA ALA A 241 4.84 -1.57 -5.35
C ALA A 241 3.80 -0.74 -4.56
N GLU A 242 3.29 0.35 -5.13
CA GLU A 242 2.25 1.17 -4.49
C GLU A 242 0.93 0.42 -4.36
N CYS A 243 0.56 -0.34 -5.41
CA CYS A 243 -0.65 -1.15 -5.43
C CYS A 243 -0.54 -2.26 -4.37
N LEU A 244 0.61 -2.95 -4.34
CA LEU A 244 0.89 -3.99 -3.36
C LEU A 244 0.79 -3.48 -1.92
N ALA A 245 1.44 -2.35 -1.64
CA ALA A 245 1.41 -1.69 -0.35
C ALA A 245 -0.01 -1.35 0.10
N CYS A 246 -0.80 -0.71 -0.77
CA CYS A 246 -2.18 -0.31 -0.46
C CYS A 246 -3.10 -1.51 -0.19
N HIS A 247 -2.88 -2.62 -0.91
CA HIS A 247 -3.70 -3.83 -0.77
C HIS A 247 -3.24 -4.76 0.36
N LYS A 248 -1.97 -4.71 0.80
CA LYS A 248 -1.40 -5.60 1.84
C LYS A 248 -2.19 -5.66 3.15
N PRO A 249 -2.77 -4.56 3.69
CA PRO A 249 -3.58 -4.62 4.91
C PRO A 249 -4.85 -5.47 4.80
N LEU A 250 -5.32 -5.79 3.60
CA LEU A 250 -6.57 -6.51 3.33
C LEU A 250 -6.39 -8.04 3.30
N ALA A 251 -5.45 -8.60 4.06
CA ALA A 251 -5.13 -10.03 4.03
C ALA A 251 -6.35 -10.95 4.27
N THR A 252 -7.27 -10.54 5.14
CA THR A 252 -8.51 -11.27 5.44
C THR A 252 -9.55 -11.23 4.32
N SER A 253 -9.36 -10.35 3.33
CA SER A 253 -10.28 -10.11 2.22
C SER A 253 -9.69 -10.55 0.87
N SER A 254 -8.71 -11.46 0.88
CA SER A 254 -7.90 -11.82 -0.30
C SER A 254 -7.31 -10.59 -1.00
N TYR A 255 -6.99 -9.58 -0.20
CA TYR A 255 -6.45 -8.30 -0.65
C TYR A 255 -7.38 -7.45 -1.52
N VAL A 256 -8.68 -7.73 -1.59
CA VAL A 256 -9.63 -6.99 -2.45
C VAL A 256 -10.48 -6.03 -1.60
N PHE A 257 -10.44 -4.72 -1.88
CA PHE A 257 -11.25 -3.72 -1.16
C PHE A 257 -12.75 -3.97 -1.25
N THR A 258 -13.21 -4.42 -2.41
CA THR A 258 -14.62 -4.67 -2.72
C THR A 258 -15.03 -6.12 -2.46
N ARG A 259 -14.29 -6.84 -1.61
CA ARG A 259 -14.48 -8.27 -1.32
C ARG A 259 -15.91 -8.63 -0.98
N GLU A 260 -16.54 -7.87 -0.10
CA GLU A 260 -17.93 -8.10 0.31
C GLU A 260 -18.91 -7.95 -0.85
N LYS A 261 -18.71 -6.94 -1.72
CA LYS A 261 -19.53 -6.74 -2.92
C LYS A 261 -19.33 -7.85 -3.93
N LEU A 262 -18.10 -8.36 -4.07
CA LEU A 262 -17.80 -9.49 -4.95
C LEU A 262 -18.46 -10.79 -4.48
N ALA A 263 -18.57 -10.98 -3.17
CA ALA A 263 -19.24 -12.14 -2.56
C ALA A 263 -20.78 -12.05 -2.61
N ALA A 264 -21.34 -10.87 -2.88
CA ALA A 264 -22.78 -10.68 -3.01
C ALA A 264 -23.35 -11.48 -4.19
N LYS A 265 -24.56 -12.03 -3.99
CA LYS A 265 -25.26 -12.85 -4.98
C LYS A 265 -25.86 -12.01 -6.11
#